data_AF-A0A1W1D1T4-F1
#
_entry.id   AF-A0A1W1D1T4-F1
#
_cell.length_a   1.000
_cell.length_b   1.000
_cell.length_c   1.000
_cell.angle_alpha   90.00
_cell.angle_beta   90.00
_cell.angle_gamma   90.00
#
_symmetry.space_group_name_H-M   'P 1'
#
loop_
_entity.id
_entity.type
_entity.pdbx_description
1 polymer ?
#
loop_
_entity_poly.entity_id
_entity_poly.type
_entity_poly.pdbx_seq_one_letter_code
_entity_poly.pdbx_strand_id
1 'polypeptide(L)'
;MTGLFALLIFIFAFEKGFISIFLKYKVFLFFGKLSYSMYMIHVFILFSFSWLILIFENVFNLQLRVSINSIIYIDLGLPLYNNILIFFLLSIILYISTFTHKYIEQRGQVLGKKLRKYKRIKGENKDA
;
A
#
# COMPACT_ATOMS: atom_id res chain seq x y z
N MET A 1 2.80 20.15 13.78
CA MET A 1 2.75 19.46 12.47
C MET A 1 2.20 20.32 11.32
N THR A 2 1.53 21.46 11.56
CA THR A 2 0.88 22.27 10.51
C THR A 2 1.85 23.06 9.61
N GLY A 3 2.94 23.60 10.15
CA GLY A 3 3.90 24.42 9.37
C GLY A 3 4.61 23.66 8.24
N LEU A 4 4.99 22.40 8.48
CA LEU A 4 5.65 21.56 7.48
C LEU A 4 4.71 21.24 6.30
N PHE A 5 3.44 20.98 6.59
CA PHE A 5 2.44 20.68 5.57
C PHE A 5 2.16 21.89 4.67
N ALA A 6 2.01 23.08 5.27
CA ALA A 6 1.83 24.32 4.52
C ALA A 6 3.05 24.62 3.62
N LEU A 7 4.26 24.42 4.14
CA LEU A 7 5.51 24.58 3.39
C LEU A 7 5.59 23.61 2.19
N LEU A 8 5.21 22.33 2.39
CA LEU A 8 5.16 21.33 1.32
C LEU A 8 4.17 21.73 0.21
N ILE A 9 2.96 22.16 0.58
CA ILE A 9 1.97 22.65 -0.40
C ILE A 9 2.54 23.83 -1.18
N PHE A 10 3.17 24.78 -0.51
CA PHE A 10 3.79 25.94 -1.15
C PHE A 10 4.86 25.51 -2.17
N ILE A 11 5.79 24.64 -1.78
CA ILE A 11 6.86 24.13 -2.67
C ILE A 11 6.27 23.36 -3.87
N PHE A 12 5.23 22.54 -3.67
CA PHE A 12 4.61 21.79 -4.76
C PHE A 12 3.75 22.67 -5.68
N ALA A 13 3.06 23.67 -5.15
CA ALA A 13 2.17 24.55 -5.92
C ALA A 13 2.92 25.35 -7.00
N PHE A 14 4.17 25.73 -6.75
CA PHE A 14 4.97 26.43 -7.76
C PHE A 14 5.60 25.51 -8.79
N GLU A 15 5.58 24.18 -8.58
CA GLU A 15 6.20 23.14 -9.43
C GLU A 15 7.68 23.42 -9.84
N LYS A 16 8.33 24.37 -9.16
CA LYS A 16 9.66 24.91 -9.49
C LYS A 16 10.59 24.68 -8.31
N GLY A 17 11.74 24.07 -8.58
CA GLY A 17 12.78 23.81 -7.59
C GLY A 17 13.41 22.42 -7.75
N PHE A 18 14.63 22.28 -7.24
CA PHE A 18 15.41 21.04 -7.34
C PHE A 18 14.68 19.85 -6.73
N ILE A 19 13.99 20.05 -5.60
CA ILE A 19 13.16 19.03 -4.94
C ILE A 19 11.97 18.62 -5.80
N SER A 20 11.25 19.57 -6.43
CA SER A 20 10.11 19.24 -7.30
C SER A 20 10.56 18.44 -8.53
N ILE A 21 11.71 18.81 -9.12
CA ILE A 21 12.31 18.07 -10.24
C ILE A 21 12.73 16.66 -9.81
N PHE A 22 13.35 16.51 -8.64
CA PHE A 22 13.74 15.22 -8.08
C PHE A 22 12.52 14.31 -7.82
N LEU A 23 11.45 14.84 -7.23
CA LEU A 23 10.22 14.07 -6.99
C LEU A 23 9.44 13.74 -8.27
N LYS A 24 9.66 14.48 -9.36
CA LYS A 24 9.11 14.18 -10.69
C LYS A 24 9.85 13.05 -11.42
N TYR A 25 10.93 12.48 -10.85
CA TYR A 25 11.54 11.28 -11.44
C TYR A 25 10.56 10.10 -11.46
N LYS A 26 10.63 9.29 -12.51
CA LYS A 26 9.71 8.17 -12.77
C LYS A 26 9.58 7.21 -11.58
N VAL A 27 10.67 6.99 -10.85
CA VAL A 27 10.70 6.10 -9.68
C VAL A 27 9.85 6.66 -8.53
N PHE A 28 9.99 7.94 -8.17
CA PHE A 28 9.20 8.56 -7.12
C PHE A 28 7.73 8.69 -7.49
N LEU A 29 7.43 9.02 -8.76
CA LEU A 29 6.05 9.01 -9.26
C LEU A 29 5.44 7.60 -9.22
N PHE A 30 6.23 6.56 -9.49
CA PHE A 30 5.78 5.18 -9.39
C PHE A 30 5.48 4.79 -7.94
N PHE A 31 6.38 5.06 -6.99
CA PHE A 31 6.14 4.83 -5.57
C PHE A 31 4.94 5.64 -5.04
N GLY A 32 4.77 6.87 -5.52
CA GLY A 32 3.59 7.70 -5.22
C GLY A 32 2.28 7.05 -5.66
N LYS A 33 2.22 6.51 -6.88
CA LYS A 33 1.05 5.74 -7.36
C LYS A 33 0.83 4.46 -6.56
N LEU A 34 1.92 3.78 -6.21
CA LEU A 34 1.88 2.54 -5.45
C LEU A 34 1.41 2.74 -4.00
N SER A 35 1.62 3.92 -3.42
CA SER A 35 1.25 4.25 -2.04
C SER A 35 -0.22 3.96 -1.71
N TYR A 36 -1.13 4.27 -2.65
CA TYR A 36 -2.55 4.01 -2.47
C TYR A 36 -2.84 2.51 -2.39
N SER A 37 -2.29 1.72 -3.32
CA SER A 37 -2.40 0.27 -3.30
C SER A 37 -1.75 -0.36 -2.06
N MET A 38 -0.62 0.17 -1.59
CA MET A 38 0.04 -0.30 -0.35
C MET A 38 -0.85 -0.06 0.86
N TYR A 39 -1.43 1.12 0.98
CA TYR A 39 -2.31 1.47 2.10
C TYR A 39 -3.49 0.51 2.23
N MET A 40 -4.15 0.18 1.11
CA MET A 40 -5.34 -0.67 1.12
C MET A 40 -5.02 -2.14 1.48
N ILE A 41 -3.81 -2.62 1.17
CA ILE A 41 -3.46 -4.04 1.28
C ILE A 41 -2.61 -4.34 2.52
N HIS A 42 -1.83 -3.36 3.00
CA HIS A 42 -0.90 -3.53 4.11
C HIS A 42 -1.56 -4.19 5.34
N VAL A 43 -2.73 -3.68 5.75
CA VAL A 43 -3.47 -4.22 6.91
C VAL A 43 -3.93 -5.65 6.66
N PHE A 44 -4.42 -5.95 5.45
CA PHE A 44 -4.83 -7.31 5.08
C PHE A 44 -3.65 -8.31 5.10
N ILE A 45 -2.47 -7.90 4.61
CA ILE A 45 -1.27 -8.74 4.65
C ILE A 45 -0.84 -8.97 6.08
N LEU A 46 -0.80 -7.94 6.92
CA LEU A 46 -0.46 -8.08 8.33
C LEU A 46 -1.39 -9.06 9.04
N PHE A 47 -2.70 -8.93 8.84
CA PHE A 47 -3.66 -9.88 9.42
C PHE A 47 -3.43 -11.29 8.91
N SER A 48 -3.30 -11.47 7.60
CA SER A 48 -3.05 -12.79 6.99
C SER A 48 -1.77 -13.43 7.56
N PHE A 49 -0.72 -12.62 7.75
CA PHE A 49 0.54 -13.07 8.31
C PHE A 49 0.43 -13.46 9.79
N SER A 50 -0.30 -12.69 10.60
CA SER A 50 -0.60 -13.04 11.99
C SER A 50 -1.36 -14.36 12.11
N TRP A 51 -2.30 -14.63 11.19
CA TRP A 51 -3.00 -15.92 11.12
C TRP A 51 -2.05 -17.07 10.75
N LEU A 52 -1.14 -16.87 9.80
CA LEU A 52 -0.14 -17.87 9.45
C LEU A 52 0.75 -18.23 10.65
N ILE A 53 1.18 -17.23 11.43
CA ILE A 53 1.98 -17.48 12.64
C ILE A 53 1.19 -18.28 13.66
N LEU A 54 -0.09 -17.95 13.88
CA LEU A 54 -0.95 -18.71 14.77
C LEU A 54 -1.00 -20.19 14.38
N ILE A 55 -1.17 -20.47 13.09
CA ILE A 55 -1.20 -21.84 12.57
C ILE A 55 0.16 -22.52 12.76
N PHE A 56 1.26 -21.82 12.47
CA PHE A 56 2.62 -22.34 12.65
C PHE A 56 2.91 -22.70 14.11
N GLU A 57 2.54 -21.86 15.06
CA GLU A 57 2.69 -22.15 16.49
C GLU A 57 1.94 -23.42 16.88
N ASN A 58 0.69 -23.56 16.43
CA ASN A 58 -0.13 -24.73 16.75
C ASN A 58 0.40 -26.03 16.12
N VAL A 59 1.01 -25.96 14.94
CA VAL A 59 1.54 -27.15 14.23
C VAL A 59 2.91 -27.55 14.78
N PHE A 60 3.80 -26.60 15.04
CA PHE A 60 5.17 -26.87 15.45
C PHE A 60 5.38 -26.80 16.97
N ASN A 61 4.35 -26.46 17.75
CA ASN A 61 4.42 -26.24 19.20
C ASN A 61 5.53 -25.24 19.61
N LEU A 62 5.77 -24.24 18.77
CA LEU A 62 6.75 -23.17 19.02
C LEU A 62 6.03 -21.95 19.61
N GLN A 63 6.72 -21.22 20.48
CA GLN A 63 6.26 -19.92 20.98
C GLN A 63 6.91 -18.81 20.13
N LEU A 64 6.18 -18.31 19.14
CA LEU A 64 6.62 -17.25 18.22
C LEU A 64 5.97 -15.89 18.52
N ARG A 65 5.11 -15.84 19.54
CA ARG A 65 4.40 -14.66 19.99
C ARG A 65 4.66 -14.39 21.45
N VAL A 66 5.01 -13.13 21.75
CA VAL A 66 5.30 -12.65 23.10
C VAL A 66 4.33 -11.53 23.43
N SER A 67 3.67 -11.61 24.57
CA SER A 67 2.80 -10.54 25.07
C SER A 67 3.59 -9.60 25.96
N ILE A 68 3.71 -8.33 25.57
CA ILE A 68 4.36 -7.28 26.35
C ILE A 68 3.35 -6.14 26.53
N ASN A 69 3.01 -5.81 27.77
CA ASN A 69 2.03 -4.76 28.10
C ASN A 69 0.67 -4.96 27.40
N SER A 70 0.17 -6.20 27.35
CA SER A 70 -1.09 -6.57 26.69
C SER A 70 -1.10 -6.39 25.15
N ILE A 71 0.07 -6.16 24.54
CA ILE A 71 0.24 -6.14 23.08
C ILE A 71 0.99 -7.41 22.68
N ILE A 72 0.46 -8.11 21.67
CA ILE A 72 1.06 -9.33 21.14
C ILE A 72 2.06 -8.95 20.07
N TYR A 73 3.32 -9.31 20.28
CA TYR A 73 4.41 -9.16 19.34
C TYR A 73 4.80 -10.50 18.75
N ILE A 74 5.32 -10.47 17.54
CA ILE A 74 5.93 -11.64 16.89
C ILE A 74 7.43 -11.57 17.17
N ASP A 75 7.98 -12.63 17.75
CA ASP A 75 9.39 -12.73 18.07
C ASP A 75 9.93 -14.12 17.68
N LEU A 76 10.95 -14.12 16.82
CA LEU A 76 11.68 -15.32 16.39
C LEU A 76 12.84 -15.65 17.35
N GLY A 77 13.00 -14.90 18.44
CA GLY A 77 13.98 -15.10 19.51
C GLY A 77 15.33 -14.42 19.28
N LEU A 78 15.72 -14.18 18.02
CA LEU A 78 16.95 -13.46 17.67
C LEU A 78 16.63 -12.16 16.90
N PRO A 79 17.25 -11.02 17.27
CA PRO A 79 17.00 -9.73 16.60
C PRO A 79 17.24 -9.75 15.09
N LEU A 80 18.23 -10.55 14.63
CA LEU A 80 18.53 -10.67 13.20
C LEU A 80 17.37 -11.28 12.42
N TYR A 81 16.75 -12.35 12.95
CA TYR A 81 15.61 -13.00 12.30
C TYR A 81 14.38 -12.09 12.28
N ASN A 82 14.15 -11.33 13.34
CA ASN A 82 13.08 -10.33 13.38
C ASN A 82 13.26 -9.25 12.31
N ASN A 83 14.49 -8.77 12.10
CA ASN A 83 14.78 -7.80 11.05
C ASN A 83 14.56 -8.38 9.65
N ILE A 84 15.06 -9.60 9.41
CA ILE A 84 14.84 -10.30 8.13
C ILE A 84 13.34 -10.48 7.86
N LEU A 85 12.56 -10.81 8.88
CA LEU A 85 11.10 -10.94 8.79
C LEU A 85 10.43 -9.63 8.35
N ILE A 86 10.84 -8.49 8.93
CA ILE A 86 10.32 -7.18 8.55
C ILE A 86 10.63 -6.86 7.08
N PHE A 87 11.88 -7.07 6.64
CA PHE A 87 12.26 -6.85 5.25
C PHE A 87 11.51 -7.77 4.29
N PHE A 88 11.32 -9.03 4.68
CA PHE A 88 10.56 -10.00 3.91
C PHE A 88 9.09 -9.58 3.76
N LEU A 89 8.44 -9.21 4.86
CA LEU A 89 7.06 -8.74 4.86
C LEU A 89 6.90 -7.47 4.02
N LEU A 90 7.82 -6.51 4.16
CA LEU A 90 7.81 -5.28 3.38
C LEU A 90 7.97 -5.56 1.87
N SER A 91 8.82 -6.50 1.51
CA SER A 91 9.00 -6.95 0.13
C SER A 91 7.72 -7.60 -0.43
N ILE A 92 7.03 -8.42 0.38
CA ILE A 92 5.73 -9.00 0.01
C ILE A 92 4.68 -7.91 -0.21
N ILE A 93 4.58 -6.94 0.71
CA ILE A 93 3.62 -5.84 0.59
C ILE A 93 3.88 -5.03 -0.68
N LEU A 94 5.14 -4.70 -0.96
CA LEU A 94 5.52 -4.01 -2.20
C LEU A 94 5.14 -4.84 -3.43
N TYR A 95 5.49 -6.13 -3.45
CA TYR A 95 5.19 -7.01 -4.57
C TYR A 95 3.68 -7.13 -4.83
N ILE A 96 2.90 -7.48 -3.80
CA ILE A 96 1.44 -7.61 -3.91
C ILE A 96 0.81 -6.27 -4.28
N SER A 97 1.28 -5.15 -3.73
CA SER A 97 0.80 -3.82 -4.09
C SER A 97 1.02 -3.52 -5.57
N THR A 98 2.19 -3.86 -6.14
CA THR A 98 2.44 -3.64 -7.58
C THR A 98 1.53 -4.49 -8.45
N PHE A 99 1.26 -5.72 -8.01
CA PHE A 99 0.34 -6.63 -8.67
C PHE A 99 -1.10 -6.07 -8.63
N THR A 100 -1.60 -5.73 -7.45
CA THR A 100 -2.96 -5.18 -7.28
C THR A 100 -3.16 -3.87 -8.03
N HIS A 101 -2.17 -2.98 -8.00
CA HIS A 101 -2.22 -1.73 -8.75
C HIS A 101 -2.38 -2.00 -10.25
N LYS A 102 -1.59 -2.91 -10.81
CA LYS A 102 -1.61 -3.24 -12.25
C LYS A 102 -2.88 -3.99 -12.66
N TYR A 103 -3.34 -4.95 -11.86
CA TYR A 103 -4.41 -5.87 -12.25
C TYR A 103 -5.80 -5.43 -11.80
N ILE A 104 -5.92 -4.81 -10.63
CA ILE A 104 -7.22 -4.44 -10.05
C ILE A 104 -7.47 -2.95 -10.29
N GLU A 105 -6.56 -2.09 -9.85
CA GLU A 105 -6.78 -0.64 -9.85
C GLU A 105 -6.85 -0.09 -11.29
N GLN A 106 -5.85 -0.37 -12.13
CA GLN A 106 -5.83 0.12 -13.51
C GLN A 106 -6.97 -0.46 -14.36
N ARG A 107 -7.32 -1.75 -14.18
CA ARG A 107 -8.44 -2.36 -14.91
C ARG A 107 -9.78 -1.79 -14.46
N GLY A 108 -9.97 -1.60 -13.14
CA GLY A 108 -11.16 -0.97 -12.57
C GLY A 108 -11.37 0.44 -13.10
N GLN A 109 -10.31 1.24 -13.19
CA GLN A 109 -10.36 2.58 -13.77
C GLN A 109 -10.80 2.57 -15.25
N VAL A 110 -10.29 1.63 -16.05
CA VAL A 110 -10.69 1.50 -17.48
C VAL A 110 -12.16 1.09 -17.60
N LEU A 111 -12.62 0.13 -16.79
CA LEU A 111 -14.02 -0.30 -16.78
C LEU A 111 -14.96 0.84 -16.37
N GLY A 112 -14.61 1.60 -15.33
CA GLY A 112 -15.37 2.76 -14.88
C GLY A 112 -15.49 3.84 -15.97
N LYS A 113 -14.40 4.11 -16.70
CA LYS A 113 -14.42 5.05 -17.84
C LYS A 113 -15.35 4.57 -18.97
N LYS A 114 -15.33 3.26 -19.30
CA LYS A 114 -16.22 2.66 -20.30
C LYS A 114 -17.70 2.77 -19.89
N LEU A 115 -18.02 2.42 -18.64
CA LEU A 115 -19.38 2.52 -18.09
C LEU A 115 -19.91 3.97 -18.11
N ARG A 116 -19.07 4.94 -17.74
CA ARG A 116 -19.45 6.36 -17.80
C ARG A 116 -19.74 6.83 -19.22
N LYS A 117 -18.91 6.43 -20.20
CA LYS A 117 -19.13 6.75 -21.62
C LYS A 117 -20.44 6.14 -22.13
N TYR A 118 -20.72 4.88 -21.79
CA TYR A 118 -21.96 4.21 -22.15
C TYR A 118 -23.20 4.90 -21.55
N LYS A 119 -23.14 5.29 -20.27
CA LYS A 119 -24.24 6.01 -19.61
C LYS A 119 -24.50 7.39 -20.24
N ARG A 120 -23.46 8.08 -20.72
CA ARG A 120 -23.60 9.37 -21.41
C ARG A 120 -24.32 9.23 -22.76
N ILE A 121 -23.89 8.28 -23.59
CA ILE A 121 -24.50 8.03 -24.92
C ILE A 121 -25.96 7.59 -24.78
N LYS A 122 -26.27 6.75 -23.78
CA LYS A 122 -27.65 6.31 -23.51
C LYS A 122 -28.54 7.41 -22.91
N GLY A 123 -27.95 8.40 -22.23
CA GLY A 123 -28.65 9.59 -21.75
C GLY A 123 -28.97 10.56 -22.90
N GLU A 124 -27.99 10.87 -23.75
CA GLU A 124 -28.19 11.72 -24.95
C GLU A 124 -29.26 11.15 -25.90
N ASN A 125 -29.41 9.82 -26.01
CA ASN A 125 -30.41 9.17 -26.86
C ASN A 125 -31.80 9.02 -26.20
N LYS A 126 -31.97 9.50 -24.95
CA LYS A 126 -33.28 9.56 -24.28
C LYS A 126 -33.91 10.95 -24.33
N ASP A 127 -33.12 11.97 -24.67
CA ASP A 127 -33.52 13.37 -24.75
C ASP A 127 -33.68 13.85 -26.21
N ALA A 128 -33.56 12.94 -27.18
CA ALA A 128 -33.78 13.12 -28.62
C ALA A 128 -35.01 12.33 -29.08
#